data_AF-A0AAN8PXK2-F1
#
_entry.id   AF-A0AAN8PXK2-F1
#
_cell.length_a   1.000
_cell.length_b   1.000
_cell.length_c   1.000
_cell.angle_alpha   90.00
_cell.angle_beta   90.00
_cell.angle_gamma   90.00
#
_symmetry.space_group_name_H-M   'P 1'
#
loop_
_entity.id
_entity.type
_entity.pdbx_description
1 polymer ?
#
loop_
_entity_poly.entity_id
_entity_poly.type
_entity_poly.pdbx_seq_one_letter_code
_entity_poly.pdbx_strand_id
1 'polypeptide(L)'
;MLLLHLRAKIIAYASYKKKNRVKKEKEIEEKINLTKSLIEENPNSQKLFEEFEILNAKLVGIRNEKMTGVMIRSRAQWYEEGEKSSNYFANLEKRNFTNNSILELERNNGETIKDQAKILKCTKNGPENFSM
;
A
#
# COMPACT_ATOMS: atom_id res chain seq x y z
N MET A 1 0.68 -1.78 -21.38
CA MET A 1 -0.16 -2.93 -20.95
C MET A 1 0.43 -3.74 -19.79
N LEU A 2 1.67 -4.23 -19.84
CA LEU A 2 2.28 -5.02 -18.75
C LEU A 2 2.28 -4.29 -17.39
N LEU A 3 2.68 -3.02 -17.39
CA LEU A 3 2.70 -2.17 -16.20
C LEU A 3 1.31 -1.98 -15.57
N LEU A 4 0.26 -1.90 -16.40
CA LEU A 4 -1.12 -1.81 -15.93
C LEU A 4 -1.57 -3.10 -15.24
N HIS A 5 -1.17 -4.26 -15.78
CA HIS A 5 -1.49 -5.56 -15.21
C HIS A 5 -0.76 -5.79 -13.87
N LEU A 6 0.51 -5.38 -13.79
CA LEU A 6 1.28 -5.41 -12.55
C LEU A 6 0.66 -4.48 -11.49
N ARG A 7 0.25 -3.26 -11.88
CA ARG A 7 -0.47 -2.34 -10.98
C ARG A 7 -1.77 -2.92 -10.46
N ALA A 8 -2.56 -3.59 -11.31
CA ALA A 8 -3.78 -4.25 -10.88
C ALA A 8 -3.50 -5.31 -9.79
N LYS A 9 -2.47 -6.12 -9.97
CA LYS A 9 -2.04 -7.11 -8.95
C LYS A 9 -1.57 -6.44 -7.65
N ILE A 10 -0.76 -5.38 -7.76
CA ILE A 10 -0.27 -4.62 -6.58
C ILE A 10 -1.44 -3.98 -5.83
N ILE A 11 -2.40 -3.36 -6.54
CA ILE A 11 -3.60 -2.75 -5.95
C ILE A 11 -4.47 -3.81 -5.26
N ALA A 12 -4.67 -4.97 -5.89
CA ALA A 12 -5.40 -6.08 -5.28
C ALA A 12 -4.72 -6.54 -3.97
N TYR A 13 -3.40 -6.75 -3.99
CA TYR A 13 -2.64 -7.12 -2.80
C TYR A 13 -2.70 -6.04 -1.71
N ALA A 14 -2.54 -4.77 -2.06
CA ALA A 14 -2.64 -3.65 -1.12
C ALA A 14 -4.03 -3.56 -0.49
N SER A 15 -5.09 -3.81 -1.27
CA SER A 15 -6.48 -3.84 -0.80
C SER A 15 -6.72 -5.02 0.16
N TYR A 16 -6.20 -6.20 -0.18
CA TYR A 16 -6.21 -7.37 0.70
C TYR A 16 -5.47 -7.07 2.02
N LYS A 17 -4.27 -6.50 1.96
CA LYS A 17 -3.50 -6.10 3.14
C LYS A 17 -4.23 -5.06 3.99
N LYS A 18 -4.95 -4.11 3.37
CA LYS A 18 -5.84 -3.17 4.07
C LYS A 18 -6.95 -3.90 4.80
N LYS A 19 -7.67 -4.82 4.13
CA LYS A 19 -8.75 -5.60 4.74
C LYS A 19 -8.27 -6.41 5.94
N ASN A 20 -7.12 -7.08 5.84
CA ASN A 20 -6.54 -7.84 6.94
C ASN A 20 -6.16 -6.95 8.14
N ARG A 21 -5.63 -5.74 7.89
CA ARG A 21 -5.34 -4.77 8.96
C ARG A 21 -6.60 -4.33 9.69
N VAL A 22 -7.65 -3.97 8.95
CA VAL A 22 -8.95 -3.60 9.53
C VAL A 22 -9.53 -4.76 10.36
N LYS A 23 -9.43 -5.99 9.87
CA LYS A 23 -9.86 -7.18 10.62
C LYS A 23 -9.10 -7.31 11.94
N LYS A 24 -7.76 -7.21 11.90
CA LYS A 24 -6.91 -7.29 13.10
C LYS A 24 -7.19 -6.16 14.09
N GLU A 25 -7.44 -4.94 13.61
CA GLU A 25 -7.81 -3.79 14.44
C GLU A 25 -9.10 -4.09 15.21
N LYS A 26 -10.11 -4.60 14.51
CA LYS A 26 -11.39 -5.01 15.13
C LYS A 26 -11.22 -6.14 16.15
N GLU A 27 -10.45 -7.17 15.82
CA GLU A 27 -10.16 -8.28 16.74
C GLU A 27 -9.46 -7.80 18.03
N ILE A 28 -8.59 -6.79 17.93
CA ILE A 28 -7.92 -6.19 19.10
C ILE A 28 -8.91 -5.35 19.92
N GLU A 29 -9.77 -4.55 19.27
CA GLU A 29 -10.80 -3.77 19.96
C GLU A 29 -11.81 -4.67 20.71
N GLU A 30 -12.22 -5.78 20.10
CA GLU A 30 -13.07 -6.78 20.73
C GLU A 30 -12.40 -7.39 21.97
N LYS A 31 -11.10 -7.73 21.89
CA LYS A 31 -10.32 -8.23 23.04
C LYS A 31 -10.20 -7.18 24.15
N ILE A 32 -9.91 -5.93 23.80
CA ILE A 32 -9.83 -4.83 24.77
C ILE A 32 -11.14 -4.70 25.54
N ASN A 33 -12.29 -4.75 24.83
CA ASN A 33 -13.59 -4.66 25.48
C ASN A 33 -13.85 -5.86 26.42
N LEU A 34 -13.49 -7.08 26.00
CA LEU A 34 -13.59 -8.25 26.86
C LEU A 34 -12.71 -8.12 28.10
N THR A 35 -11.44 -7.73 27.94
CA THR A 35 -10.51 -7.53 29.06
C THR A 35 -11.01 -6.45 30.01
N LYS A 36 -11.65 -5.37 29.51
CA LYS A 36 -12.29 -4.35 30.37
C LYS A 36 -13.39 -4.96 31.24
N SER A 37 -14.30 -5.75 30.66
CA SER A 37 -15.35 -6.42 31.44
C SER A 37 -14.76 -7.37 32.49
N LEU A 38 -13.68 -8.09 32.17
CA LEU A 38 -12.99 -8.96 33.12
C LEU A 38 -12.30 -8.18 34.25
N ILE A 39 -11.79 -6.98 33.98
CA ILE A 39 -11.21 -6.09 34.99
C ILE A 39 -12.32 -5.57 35.93
N GLU A 40 -13.50 -5.25 35.40
CA GLU A 40 -14.66 -4.86 36.21
C GLU A 40 -15.08 -5.98 37.18
N GLU A 41 -15.04 -7.23 36.72
CA GLU A 41 -15.32 -8.41 37.55
C GLU A 41 -14.20 -8.74 38.55
N ASN A 42 -12.93 -8.48 38.19
CA ASN A 42 -11.76 -8.78 39.04
C ASN A 42 -10.76 -7.60 39.10
N PRO A 43 -11.06 -6.53 39.87
CA PRO A 43 -10.32 -5.27 39.84
C PRO A 43 -8.88 -5.33 40.39
N ASN A 44 -8.50 -6.41 41.07
CA ASN A 44 -7.16 -6.58 41.65
C ASN A 44 -6.25 -7.50 40.81
N SER A 45 -6.72 -7.95 39.65
CA SER A 45 -5.94 -8.85 38.80
C SER A 45 -4.90 -8.07 37.99
N GLN A 46 -3.68 -8.01 38.53
CA GLN A 46 -2.51 -7.41 37.87
C GLN A 46 -2.32 -7.90 36.42
N LYS A 47 -2.55 -9.20 36.19
CA LYS A 47 -2.40 -9.81 34.85
C LYS A 47 -3.38 -9.23 33.82
N LEU A 48 -4.62 -8.93 34.23
CA LEU A 48 -5.61 -8.36 33.32
C LEU A 48 -5.25 -6.91 32.94
N PHE A 49 -4.71 -6.13 33.89
CA PHE A 49 -4.21 -4.79 33.60
C PHE A 49 -3.01 -4.81 32.66
N GLU A 50 -2.05 -5.71 32.87
CA GLU A 50 -0.91 -5.87 31.98
C GLU A 50 -1.34 -6.26 30.56
N GLU A 51 -2.27 -7.21 30.42
CA GLU A 51 -2.83 -7.59 29.13
C GLU A 51 -3.56 -6.42 28.44
N PHE A 52 -4.33 -5.66 29.20
CA PHE A 52 -5.04 -4.48 28.71
C PHE A 52 -4.08 -3.40 28.17
N GLU A 53 -3.02 -3.09 28.90
CA GLU A 53 -2.00 -2.12 28.48
C GLU A 53 -1.29 -2.57 27.20
N ILE A 54 -0.92 -3.85 27.11
CA ILE A 54 -0.29 -4.42 25.91
C ILE A 54 -1.22 -4.30 24.68
N LEU A 55 -2.51 -4.61 24.86
CA LEU A 55 -3.49 -4.51 23.78
C LEU A 55 -3.70 -3.05 23.33
N ASN A 56 -3.76 -2.10 24.27
CA ASN A 56 -3.85 -0.68 23.95
C ASN A 56 -2.62 -0.17 23.20
N ALA A 57 -1.41 -0.50 23.68
CA ALA A 57 -0.18 -0.13 23.01
C ALA A 57 -0.15 -0.65 21.56
N LYS A 58 -0.61 -1.89 21.34
CA LYS A 58 -0.73 -2.48 20.01
C LYS A 58 -1.74 -1.74 19.12
N LEU A 59 -2.89 -1.35 19.67
CA LEU A 59 -3.90 -0.57 18.95
C LEU A 59 -3.38 0.82 18.55
N VAL A 60 -2.68 1.49 19.47
CA VAL A 60 -2.02 2.79 19.20
C VAL A 60 -0.99 2.66 18.08
N GLY A 61 -0.17 1.60 18.08
CA GLY A 61 0.78 1.34 17.00
C GLY A 61 0.11 1.26 15.63
N ILE A 62 -0.99 0.50 15.52
CA ILE A 62 -1.76 0.37 14.27
C ILE A 62 -2.33 1.72 13.82
N ARG A 63 -2.86 2.52 14.75
CA ARG A 63 -3.43 3.85 14.46
C ARG A 63 -2.35 4.85 14.03
N ASN A 64 -1.17 4.80 14.63
CA ASN A 64 -0.04 5.64 14.25
C ASN A 64 0.41 5.36 12.82
N GLU A 65 0.57 4.09 12.42
CA GLU A 65 0.89 3.74 11.02
C GLU A 65 -0.14 4.29 10.03
N LYS A 66 -1.43 4.23 10.39
CA LYS A 66 -2.52 4.78 9.59
C LYS A 66 -2.43 6.30 9.49
N MET A 67 -2.15 6.98 10.60
CA MET A 67 -1.97 8.43 10.68
C MET A 67 -0.80 8.88 9.80
N THR A 68 0.35 8.22 9.88
CA THR A 68 1.51 8.49 9.02
C THR A 68 1.14 8.42 7.54
N GLY A 69 0.38 7.39 7.14
CA GLY A 69 -0.10 7.29 5.76
C GLY A 69 -1.04 8.42 5.35
N VAL A 70 -1.88 8.92 6.27
CA VAL A 70 -2.77 10.06 6.01
C VAL A 70 -1.94 11.33 5.82
N MET A 71 -0.99 11.62 6.71
CA MET A 71 -0.12 12.79 6.65
C MET A 71 0.66 12.86 5.32
N ILE A 72 1.21 11.74 4.86
CA ILE A 72 1.93 11.67 3.58
C ILE A 72 1.00 12.00 2.40
N ARG A 73 -0.22 11.44 2.38
CA ARG A 73 -1.17 11.64 1.26
C ARG A 73 -1.80 13.03 1.25
N SER A 74 -2.05 13.60 2.42
CA SER A 74 -2.58 14.95 2.53
C SER A 74 -1.54 16.02 2.22
N ARG A 75 -0.25 15.65 2.11
CA ARG A 75 0.87 16.60 2.02
C ARG A 75 0.77 17.67 3.11
N ALA A 76 0.24 17.29 4.29
CA ALA A 76 -0.06 18.23 5.37
C ALA A 76 1.19 19.04 5.75
N GLN A 77 2.35 18.39 5.73
CA GLN A 77 3.65 19.01 5.94
C GLN A 77 3.96 20.11 4.91
N TRP A 78 3.72 19.89 3.61
CA TRP A 78 4.01 20.89 2.57
C TRP A 78 3.02 22.07 2.59
N TYR A 79 1.79 21.83 3.07
CA TYR A 79 0.81 22.88 3.29
C TYR A 79 1.19 23.76 4.49
N GLU A 80 1.64 23.14 5.60
CA GLU A 80 2.18 23.86 6.76
C GLU A 80 3.47 24.63 6.43
N GLU A 81 4.32 24.09 5.56
CA GLU A 81 5.56 24.71 5.08
C GLU A 81 5.33 25.75 3.95
N GLY A 82 4.08 25.97 3.50
CA GLY A 82 3.70 27.06 2.61
C GLY A 82 3.97 26.87 1.11
N GLU A 83 4.26 25.65 0.65
CA GLU A 83 4.60 25.40 -0.76
C GLU A 83 3.34 25.37 -1.64
N LYS A 84 3.14 26.40 -2.49
CA LYS A 84 2.08 26.42 -3.51
C LYS A 84 2.40 25.45 -4.65
N SER A 85 1.39 24.77 -5.17
CA SER A 85 1.52 23.86 -6.33
C SER A 85 2.14 24.58 -7.53
N SER A 86 3.43 24.35 -7.76
CA SER A 86 4.17 24.96 -8.87
C SER A 86 3.92 24.23 -10.19
N ASN A 87 4.25 24.89 -11.31
CA ASN A 87 4.24 24.32 -12.67
C ASN A 87 4.97 22.95 -12.77
N TYR A 88 5.85 22.66 -11.82
CA TYR A 88 6.52 21.37 -11.67
C TYR A 88 5.52 20.20 -11.53
N PHE A 89 4.49 20.32 -10.68
CA PHE A 89 3.54 19.24 -10.44
C PHE A 89 2.65 18.96 -11.66
N ALA A 90 2.23 19.99 -12.39
CA ALA A 90 1.47 19.84 -13.64
C ALA A 90 2.30 19.13 -14.73
N ASN A 91 3.58 19.49 -14.84
CA ASN A 91 4.49 18.84 -15.78
C ASN A 91 4.82 17.40 -15.38
N LEU A 92 4.89 17.10 -14.08
CA LEU A 92 5.07 15.75 -13.56
C LEU A 92 3.89 14.84 -13.90
N GLU A 93 2.65 15.33 -13.76
CA GLU A 93 1.44 14.60 -14.13
C GLU A 93 1.42 14.26 -15.62
N LYS A 94 1.77 15.23 -16.47
CA LYS A 94 1.87 15.05 -17.93
C LYS A 94 2.88 13.97 -18.31
N ARG A 95 4.06 13.94 -17.69
CA ARG A 95 5.09 12.91 -17.92
C ARG A 95 4.66 11.53 -17.43
N ASN A 96 4.00 11.45 -16.27
CA ASN A 96 3.52 10.18 -15.71
C ASN A 96 2.46 9.53 -16.59
N PHE A 97 1.61 10.33 -17.25
CA PHE A 97 0.63 9.83 -18.22
C PHE A 97 1.32 9.14 -19.41
N THR A 98 2.41 9.72 -19.94
CA THR A 98 3.15 9.18 -21.08
C THR A 98 3.94 7.91 -20.73
N ASN A 99 4.53 7.83 -19.53
CA ASN A 99 5.36 6.70 -19.09
C ASN A 99 4.58 5.44 -18.69
N ASN A 100 3.23 5.47 -18.73
CA ASN A 100 2.40 4.32 -18.35
C ASN A 100 2.33 3.20 -19.40
N SER A 101 2.97 3.38 -20.55
CA SER A 101 2.96 2.46 -21.68
C SER A 101 4.37 2.04 -22.07
N ILE A 102 4.63 0.72 -22.17
CA ILE A 102 5.85 0.19 -22.77
C ILE A 102 5.73 0.39 -24.28
N LEU A 103 6.56 1.26 -24.83
CA LEU A 103 6.52 1.65 -26.25
C LEU A 103 7.30 0.69 -27.15
N GLU A 104 8.29 -0.01 -26.60
CA GLU A 104 9.25 -0.80 -27.37
C GLU A 104 9.79 -1.96 -26.53
N LEU A 105 10.01 -3.11 -27.16
CA LEU A 105 10.57 -4.31 -26.52
C LEU A 105 11.58 -4.95 -27.48
N GLU A 106 12.81 -5.14 -27.02
CA GLU A 106 13.90 -5.74 -27.78
C GLU A 106 14.08 -7.21 -27.39
N ARG A 107 14.21 -8.10 -28.38
CA ARG A 107 14.41 -9.55 -28.18
C ARG A 107 15.88 -9.92 -28.36
N ASN A 108 16.28 -11.08 -27.83
CA ASN A 108 17.64 -11.64 -27.90
C ASN A 108 18.21 -11.79 -29.33
N ASN A 109 17.36 -11.79 -30.36
CA ASN A 109 17.73 -11.86 -31.77
C ASN A 109 17.94 -10.47 -32.41
N GLY A 110 17.92 -9.38 -31.63
CA GLY A 110 18.04 -8.00 -32.11
C GLY A 110 16.77 -7.44 -32.75
N GLU A 111 15.65 -8.16 -32.69
CA GLU A 111 14.37 -7.67 -33.21
C GLU A 111 13.70 -6.72 -32.23
N THR A 112 13.34 -5.53 -32.72
CA THR A 112 12.68 -4.51 -31.93
C THR A 112 11.18 -4.43 -32.25
N ILE A 113 10.36 -4.71 -31.24
CA ILE A 113 8.90 -4.75 -31.37
C ILE A 113 8.31 -3.47 -30.78
N LYS A 114 7.73 -2.63 -31.66
CA LYS A 114 7.01 -1.39 -31.29
C LYS A 114 5.48 -1.55 -31.21
N ASP A 115 4.98 -2.70 -31.66
CA ASP A 115 3.55 -3.01 -31.68
C ASP A 115 3.07 -3.53 -30.31
N GLN A 116 2.18 -2.76 -29.68
CA GLN A 116 1.65 -3.06 -28.35
C GLN A 116 0.90 -4.40 -28.26
N ALA A 117 0.26 -4.85 -29.34
CA ALA A 117 -0.44 -6.15 -29.37
C ALA A 117 0.55 -7.32 -29.38
N LYS A 118 1.69 -7.15 -30.07
CA LYS A 118 2.78 -8.14 -30.09
C LYS A 118 3.53 -8.17 -28.77
N ILE A 119 3.82 -7.02 -28.16
CA ILE A 119 4.44 -6.91 -26.83
C ILE A 119 3.60 -7.66 -25.77
N LEU A 120 2.27 -7.54 -25.84
CA LEU A 120 1.35 -8.22 -24.92
C LEU A 120 1.29 -9.75 -25.12
N LYS A 121 1.43 -10.24 -26.36
CA LYS A 121 1.49 -11.70 -26.63
C LYS A 121 2.83 -12.29 -26.18
N CYS A 122 3.95 -11.62 -26.44
CA CYS A 122 5.28 -12.11 -26.06
C CYS A 122 5.42 -12.26 -24.54
N THR A 123 4.88 -11.31 -23.78
CA THR A 123 4.98 -11.30 -22.32
C THR A 123 4.09 -12.33 -21.61
N LYS A 124 3.11 -12.92 -22.30
CA LYS A 124 2.26 -14.00 -21.77
C LYS A 124 2.88 -15.40 -21.87
N ASN A 125 3.90 -15.58 -22.70
CA ASN A 125 4.47 -16.90 -23.03
C ASN A 125 5.70 -17.31 -22.19
N GLY A 126 5.98 -16.63 -21.08
CA GLY A 126 7.07 -17.01 -20.14
C GLY A 126 8.47 -16.52 -20.52
N PRO A 127 9.40 -16.39 -19.56
CA PRO A 127 10.66 -15.66 -19.71
C PRO A 127 11.82 -16.56 -20.19
N GLU A 128 11.60 -17.44 -21.16
CA GLU A 128 12.67 -18.37 -21.59
C GLU A 128 13.68 -17.75 -22.57
N ASN A 129 13.53 -16.48 -22.98
CA ASN A 129 14.42 -15.88 -23.98
C ASN A 129 14.68 -14.38 -23.75
N PHE A 130 15.16 -13.99 -22.56
CA PHE A 130 15.63 -12.62 -22.32
C PHE A 130 17.01 -12.62 -21.65
N SER A 131 18.04 -12.09 -22.32
CA SER A 131 19.30 -11.66 -21.68
C SER A 131 19.12 -10.23 -21.18
N MET A 132 19.65 -9.95 -20.00
CA MET A 132 19.75 -8.61 -19.39
C MET A 132 20.69 -7.70 -20.18
#